data_AF-R0JWR1-F1
#
_entry.id   AF-R0JWR1-F1
#
_cell.length_a   1.000
_cell.length_b   1.000
_cell.length_c   1.000
_cell.angle_alpha   90.00
_cell.angle_beta   90.00
_cell.angle_gamma   90.00
#
_symmetry.space_group_name_H-M   'P 1'
#
loop_
_entity.id
_entity.type
_entity.pdbx_description
1 polymer ?
#
loop_
_entity_poly.entity_id
_entity_poly.type
_entity_poly.pdbx_seq_one_letter_code
_entity_poly.pdbx_strand_id
1 'polypeptide(L)'
;MSRFAKRGRLKVLVLYGNSRKQFYSRLLAFEAIRILFRLGCDFRVYDSTGLPVKGIVQHLHPNVQESRDLSKWSDDPVWISCALVIAQVCGGFQSFNTVNSLRILGRWRYIFTTPIQSSSPMACTQFTDENVDKGGSRLMPSSNRDKLIDCRHEFVNYTVRLRPYSDFFGD
;
A
#
# COMPACT_ATOMS: atom_id res chain seq x y z
N MET A 1 -21.49 22.97 -11.91
CA MET A 1 -22.04 21.63 -11.60
C MET A 1 -21.44 20.58 -12.54
N SER A 2 -20.19 20.15 -12.34
CA SER A 2 -19.59 19.02 -13.06
C SER A 2 -19.61 17.77 -12.18
N ARG A 3 -20.81 17.24 -11.90
CA ARG A 3 -21.05 16.10 -10.98
C ARG A 3 -20.84 14.73 -11.64
N PHE A 4 -19.91 14.62 -12.59
CA PHE A 4 -19.59 13.33 -13.24
C PHE A 4 -18.17 12.92 -12.87
N ALA A 5 -18.12 11.92 -11.99
CA ALA A 5 -16.95 11.26 -11.43
C ALA A 5 -15.83 11.04 -12.45
N LYS A 6 -14.57 11.21 -12.01
CA LYS A 6 -13.38 10.74 -12.73
C LYS A 6 -13.62 9.32 -13.26
N ARG A 7 -13.89 9.18 -14.56
CA ARG A 7 -14.29 7.93 -15.25
C ARG A 7 -13.10 7.02 -15.63
N GLY A 8 -11.93 7.22 -15.03
CA GLY A 8 -10.72 6.43 -15.30
C GLY A 8 -10.50 5.31 -14.30
N ARG A 9 -9.62 4.36 -14.64
CA ARG A 9 -9.09 3.36 -13.71
C ARG A 9 -8.57 4.02 -12.44
N LEU A 10 -8.73 3.34 -11.30
CA LEU A 10 -8.21 3.83 -10.02
C LEU A 10 -6.69 3.82 -10.05
N LYS A 11 -6.07 4.97 -9.76
CA LYS A 11 -4.62 5.11 -9.66
C LYS A 11 -4.15 4.90 -8.23
N VAL A 12 -3.43 3.81 -8.00
CA VAL A 12 -2.98 3.37 -6.67
C VAL A 12 -1.47 3.48 -6.54
N LEU A 13 -1.00 4.21 -5.53
CA LEU A 13 0.41 4.24 -5.17
C LEU A 13 0.72 3.16 -4.14
N VAL A 14 1.68 2.30 -4.47
CA VAL A 14 2.19 1.24 -3.61
C VAL A 14 3.53 1.62 -3.02
N LEU A 15 3.57 1.72 -1.70
CA LEU A 15 4.77 1.92 -0.91
C LEU A 15 5.09 0.61 -0.19
N TYR A 16 6.37 0.31 0.01
CA TYR A 16 6.79 -0.77 0.90
C TYR A 16 8.05 -0.36 1.67
N GLY A 17 8.17 -0.87 2.89
CA GLY A 17 9.31 -0.60 3.77
C GLY A 17 10.51 -1.48 3.42
N ASN A 18 11.69 -0.86 3.34
CA ASN A 18 12.96 -1.55 3.13
C ASN A 18 13.74 -1.60 4.45
N SER A 19 13.63 -2.71 5.19
CA SER A 19 14.50 -2.99 6.35
C SER A 19 15.46 -4.10 5.97
N ARG A 20 16.76 -3.79 6.11
CA ARG A 20 17.88 -4.67 5.75
C ARG A 20 17.74 -6.05 6.39
N LYS A 21 17.26 -7.03 5.60
CA LYS A 21 17.67 -8.46 5.55
C LYS A 21 16.62 -9.39 4.93
N GLN A 22 15.37 -8.96 4.71
CA GLN A 22 14.35 -9.87 4.17
C GLN A 22 13.34 -9.17 3.25
N PHE A 23 13.28 -9.63 1.99
CA PHE A 23 12.47 -9.08 0.89
C PHE A 23 10.96 -9.32 1.01
N TYR A 24 10.45 -9.84 2.13
CA TYR A 24 9.06 -10.28 2.25
C TYR A 24 8.02 -9.15 2.18
N SER A 25 8.35 -7.94 2.68
CA SER A 25 7.48 -6.77 2.51
C SER A 25 7.29 -6.40 1.04
N ARG A 26 8.38 -6.48 0.27
CA ARG A 26 8.38 -6.27 -1.18
C ARG A 26 7.60 -7.36 -1.92
N LEU A 27 7.77 -8.63 -1.55
CA LEU A 27 7.00 -9.73 -2.13
C LEU A 27 5.50 -9.60 -1.85
N LEU A 28 5.12 -9.25 -0.62
CA LEU A 28 3.72 -9.01 -0.24
C LEU A 28 3.12 -7.82 -1.00
N ALA A 29 3.91 -6.76 -1.21
CA ALA A 29 3.49 -5.62 -2.04
C ALA A 29 3.24 -6.04 -3.50
N PHE A 30 4.08 -6.89 -4.08
CA PHE A 30 3.85 -7.41 -5.43
C PHE A 30 2.63 -8.31 -5.53
N GLU A 31 2.30 -9.10 -4.51
CA GLU A 31 1.06 -9.86 -4.49
C GLU A 31 -0.18 -8.98 -4.37
N ALA A 32 -0.13 -7.96 -3.53
CA ALA A 32 -1.17 -6.94 -3.48
C ALA A 32 -1.38 -6.26 -4.84
N ILE A 33 -0.30 -5.90 -5.53
CA ILE A 33 -0.33 -5.31 -6.87
C ILE A 33 -1.04 -6.22 -7.87
N ARG A 34 -0.75 -7.52 -7.85
CA ARG A 34 -1.38 -8.48 -8.76
C ARG A 34 -2.88 -8.60 -8.52
N ILE A 35 -3.31 -8.52 -7.26
CA ILE A 35 -4.73 -8.47 -6.91
C ILE A 35 -5.36 -7.17 -7.41
N LEU A 36 -4.74 -6.02 -7.17
CA LEU A 36 -5.21 -4.70 -7.63
C LEU A 36 -5.31 -4.62 -9.15
N PHE A 37 -4.34 -5.18 -9.86
CA PHE A 37 -4.36 -5.25 -11.33
C PHE A 37 -5.56 -6.04 -11.84
N ARG A 38 -5.88 -7.17 -11.22
CA ARG A 38 -7.09 -7.96 -11.54
C ARG A 38 -8.38 -7.22 -11.21
N LEU A 39 -8.36 -6.35 -10.21
CA LEU A 39 -9.47 -5.45 -9.85
C LEU A 39 -9.58 -4.22 -10.77
N GLY A 40 -8.73 -4.10 -11.81
CA GLY A 40 -8.80 -3.01 -12.79
C GLY A 40 -8.17 -1.70 -12.33
N CYS A 41 -7.29 -1.73 -11.32
CA CYS A 41 -6.54 -0.57 -10.86
C CYS A 41 -5.23 -0.41 -11.61
N ASP A 42 -4.88 0.83 -11.96
CA ASP A 42 -3.53 1.17 -12.38
C ASP A 42 -2.68 1.43 -11.14
N PHE A 43 -1.45 0.93 -11.13
CA PHE A 43 -0.58 1.05 -9.96
C PHE A 43 0.78 1.61 -10.32
N ARG A 44 1.38 2.33 -9.38
CA ARG A 44 2.80 2.67 -9.38
C ARG A 44 3.42 2.21 -8.08
N VAL A 45 4.66 1.74 -8.15
CA VAL A 45 5.40 1.29 -6.97
C VAL A 45 6.52 2.28 -6.72
N TYR A 46 6.65 2.73 -5.48
CA TYR A 46 7.75 3.59 -5.09
C TYR A 46 8.74 2.81 -4.24
N ASP A 47 10.01 2.83 -4.66
CA ASP A 47 11.11 2.33 -3.86
C ASP A 47 11.63 3.45 -2.95
N SER A 48 11.61 3.20 -1.64
CA SER A 48 12.10 4.14 -0.63
C SER A 48 13.61 4.04 -0.41
N THR A 49 14.31 3.20 -1.16
CA THR A 49 15.77 3.06 -1.08
C THR A 49 16.45 4.39 -1.41
N GLY A 50 17.34 4.84 -0.52
CA GLY A 50 18.05 6.11 -0.69
C GLY A 50 17.22 7.36 -0.34
N LEU A 51 16.04 7.21 0.29
CA LEU A 51 15.31 8.37 0.80
C LEU A 51 16.11 9.03 1.96
N PRO A 52 16.43 10.34 1.88
CA PRO A 52 17.12 11.00 2.96
C PRO A 52 16.24 11.07 4.21
N VAL A 53 16.87 11.05 5.38
CA VAL A 53 16.18 11.25 6.66
C VAL A 53 15.56 12.64 6.69
N LYS A 54 14.29 12.71 7.08
CA LYS A 54 13.54 13.96 7.19
C LYS A 54 14.30 14.95 8.08
N GLY A 55 14.60 16.13 7.54
CA GLY A 55 15.26 17.22 8.26
C GLY A 55 16.78 17.34 8.04
N ILE A 56 17.42 16.35 7.39
CA ILE A 56 18.88 16.39 7.13
C ILE A 56 19.19 16.96 5.73
N VAL A 57 18.31 16.77 4.75
CA VAL A 57 18.49 17.19 3.36
C VAL A 57 17.34 18.08 2.92
N GLN A 58 17.63 19.09 2.08
CA GLN A 58 16.64 20.00 1.50
C GLN A 58 15.54 19.25 0.74
N HIS A 59 14.34 19.85 0.69
CA HIS A 59 13.16 19.31 0.00
C HIS A 59 13.33 19.06 -1.51
N LEU A 60 14.46 19.44 -2.08
CA LEU A 60 14.79 19.32 -3.51
C LEU A 60 15.41 17.97 -3.88
N HIS A 61 15.64 17.06 -2.93
CA HIS A 61 16.19 15.74 -3.23
C HIS A 61 15.32 15.01 -4.28
N PRO A 62 15.90 14.40 -5.33
CA PRO A 62 15.16 13.81 -6.44
C PRO A 62 14.12 12.77 -5.98
N ASN A 63 14.50 11.86 -5.08
CA ASN A 63 13.57 10.85 -4.54
C ASN A 63 12.40 11.49 -3.75
N VAL A 64 12.63 12.63 -3.08
CA VAL A 64 11.55 13.35 -2.37
C VAL A 64 10.57 13.98 -3.36
N GLN A 65 11.07 14.50 -4.49
CA GLN A 65 10.23 15.03 -5.55
C GLN A 65 9.45 13.91 -6.25
N GLU A 66 10.11 12.80 -6.59
CA GLU A 66 9.46 11.62 -7.16
C GLU A 66 8.33 11.11 -6.27
N SER A 67 8.57 10.97 -4.96
CA SER A 67 7.54 10.57 -4.00
C SER A 67 6.34 11.51 -4.00
N ARG A 68 6.57 12.82 -4.09
CA ARG A 68 5.51 13.84 -4.16
C ARG A 68 4.75 13.78 -5.48
N ASP A 69 5.43 13.57 -6.59
CA ASP A 69 4.79 13.49 -7.91
C ASP A 69 3.98 12.21 -8.08
N LEU A 70 4.48 11.10 -7.53
CA LEU A 70 3.73 9.84 -7.44
C LEU A 70 2.50 9.96 -6.55
N SER A 71 2.62 10.69 -5.45
CA SER A 71 1.50 11.03 -4.58
C SER A 71 0.43 11.84 -5.33
N LYS A 72 0.82 12.88 -6.08
CA LYS A 72 -0.11 13.68 -6.87
C LYS A 72 -0.76 12.88 -8.01
N TRP A 73 -0.06 11.87 -8.52
CA TRP A 73 -0.57 11.01 -9.59
C TRP A 73 -1.69 10.08 -9.10
N SER A 74 -1.64 9.60 -7.86
CA SER A 74 -2.69 8.73 -7.31
C SER A 74 -4.04 9.45 -7.18
N ASP A 75 -5.13 8.70 -7.33
CA ASP A 75 -6.47 9.26 -7.19
C ASP A 75 -6.81 9.44 -5.70
N ASP A 76 -6.74 10.70 -5.23
CA ASP A 76 -7.38 11.10 -3.99
C ASP A 76 -8.91 10.98 -4.15
N PRO A 77 -9.62 10.40 -3.17
CA PRO A 77 -9.55 10.87 -1.80
C PRO A 77 -8.67 9.97 -0.95
N VAL A 78 -7.80 10.61 -0.17
CA VAL A 78 -7.64 10.13 1.20
C VAL A 78 -6.86 8.77 1.19
N TRP A 79 -5.78 8.76 0.41
CA TRP A 79 -4.57 7.92 0.47
C TRP A 79 -4.70 6.50 1.04
N ILE A 80 -5.48 5.63 0.44
CA ILE A 80 -5.33 4.22 0.78
C ILE A 80 -4.04 3.72 0.10
N SER A 81 -2.90 3.94 0.77
CA SER A 81 -1.65 3.42 0.26
C SER A 81 -1.71 1.91 0.33
N CYS A 82 -1.08 1.22 -0.60
CA CYS A 82 -0.95 -0.23 -0.47
C CYS A 82 -0.01 -0.64 0.69
N ALA A 83 0.63 0.34 1.36
CA ALA A 83 1.19 0.21 2.70
C ALA A 83 0.17 0.47 3.85
N LEU A 84 -0.95 1.15 3.58
CA LEU A 84 -2.04 1.55 4.48
C LEU A 84 -3.31 0.69 4.32
N VAL A 85 -3.42 -0.14 3.28
CA VAL A 85 -4.00 -1.47 3.43
C VAL A 85 -2.96 -2.26 4.20
N ILE A 86 -3.12 -2.19 5.51
CA ILE A 86 -2.02 -2.34 6.41
C ILE A 86 -1.61 -3.80 6.41
N ALA A 87 -0.57 -4.10 5.64
CA ALA A 87 -0.04 -5.43 5.40
C ALA A 87 1.32 -5.48 6.10
N GLN A 88 1.32 -5.91 7.35
CA GLN A 88 2.57 -6.09 8.09
C GLN A 88 3.09 -7.51 7.88
N VAL A 89 4.39 -7.60 7.66
CA VAL A 89 5.14 -8.85 7.72
C VAL A 89 5.82 -8.94 9.09
N CYS A 90 5.66 -10.08 9.77
CA CYS A 90 6.42 -10.41 10.97
C CYS A 90 7.35 -11.59 10.68
N GLY A 91 8.60 -11.52 11.14
CA GLY A 91 9.52 -12.67 11.09
C GLY A 91 9.23 -13.74 12.14
N GLY A 92 8.52 -13.38 13.22
CA GLY A 92 8.10 -14.27 14.30
C GLY A 92 6.58 -14.34 14.44
N PHE A 93 6.09 -14.33 15.69
CA PHE A 93 4.66 -14.32 15.99
C PHE A 93 3.93 -13.12 15.41
N GLN A 94 2.61 -13.26 15.26
CA GLN A 94 1.77 -12.22 14.71
C GLN A 94 1.82 -10.96 15.59
N SER A 95 2.03 -9.81 14.97
CA SER A 95 1.94 -8.52 15.65
C SER A 95 1.16 -7.52 14.83
N PHE A 96 0.65 -6.50 15.51
CA PHE A 96 -0.15 -5.43 14.92
C PHE A 96 0.46 -4.04 15.17
N ASN A 97 1.70 -3.98 15.67
CA ASN A 97 2.31 -2.72 16.08
C ASN A 97 2.51 -1.78 14.89
N THR A 98 3.09 -2.29 13.79
CA THR A 98 3.28 -1.49 12.59
C THR A 98 1.94 -1.08 12.01
N VAL A 99 0.96 -2.00 11.99
CA VAL A 99 -0.33 -1.66 11.40
C VAL A 99 -1.07 -0.58 12.19
N ASN A 100 -1.06 -0.66 13.51
CA ASN A 100 -1.69 0.33 14.38
C ASN A 100 -1.02 1.69 14.26
N SER A 101 0.32 1.74 14.20
CA SER A 101 1.06 2.99 13.97
C SER A 101 0.74 3.60 12.61
N LEU A 102 0.66 2.80 11.55
CA LEU A 102 0.30 3.27 10.22
C LEU A 102 -1.15 3.78 10.16
N ARG A 103 -2.09 3.15 10.89
CA ARG A 103 -3.46 3.64 10.98
C ARG A 103 -3.54 5.04 11.62
N ILE A 104 -2.81 5.23 12.71
CA ILE A 104 -2.71 6.54 13.37
C ILE A 104 -2.08 7.56 12.42
N LEU A 105 -0.97 7.22 11.75
CA LEU A 105 -0.36 8.08 10.74
C LEU A 105 -1.32 8.44 9.60
N GLY A 106 -2.15 7.49 9.17
CA GLY A 106 -3.22 7.71 8.21
C GLY A 106 -4.18 8.80 8.68
N ARG A 107 -4.72 8.68 9.90
CA ARG A 107 -5.57 9.71 10.50
C ARG A 107 -4.90 11.10 10.48
N TRP A 108 -3.62 11.19 10.86
CA TRP A 108 -2.87 12.47 10.85
C TRP A 108 -2.66 13.06 9.45
N ARG A 109 -2.72 12.24 8.43
CA ARG A 109 -2.56 12.63 7.02
C ARG A 109 -3.89 12.82 6.30
N TYR A 110 -5.01 12.83 7.04
CA TYR A 110 -6.36 12.90 6.48
C TYR A 110 -6.58 11.76 5.46
N ILE A 111 -6.22 10.55 5.88
CA ILE A 111 -6.30 9.31 5.13
C ILE A 111 -7.40 8.41 5.73
N PHE A 112 -8.19 7.80 4.87
CA PHE A 112 -9.32 6.93 5.19
C PHE A 112 -8.75 5.54 5.12
N THR A 113 -8.45 5.03 6.30
CA THR A 113 -7.92 3.69 6.46
C THR A 113 -9.09 2.73 6.49
N THR A 114 -9.11 1.76 5.57
CA THR A 114 -10.10 0.69 5.58
C THR A 114 -10.12 -0.03 6.93
N PRO A 115 -11.28 -0.50 7.42
CA PRO A 115 -11.35 -1.23 8.67
C PRO A 115 -10.57 -2.54 8.63
N ILE A 116 -10.61 -3.29 7.52
CA ILE A 116 -9.88 -4.55 7.38
C ILE A 116 -8.38 -4.28 7.18
N GLN A 117 -7.55 -5.09 7.85
CA GLN A 117 -6.09 -5.06 7.80
C GLN A 117 -5.52 -6.48 7.71
N SER A 118 -4.30 -6.61 7.17
CA SER A 118 -3.61 -7.89 7.01
C SER A 118 -2.32 -7.91 7.85
N SER A 119 -2.15 -8.95 8.67
CA SER A 119 -0.89 -9.18 9.37
C SER A 119 -0.45 -10.61 9.11
N SER A 120 0.67 -10.75 8.42
CA SER A 120 1.25 -12.01 8.00
C SER A 120 2.37 -12.42 8.98
N PRO A 121 2.09 -13.32 9.95
CA PRO A 121 3.11 -13.87 10.84
C PRO A 121 4.07 -14.78 10.08
N MET A 122 5.28 -14.97 10.60
CA MET A 122 6.27 -15.92 10.05
C MET A 122 6.38 -15.83 8.52
N ALA A 123 6.53 -14.62 7.96
CA ALA A 123 6.38 -14.45 6.51
C ALA A 123 7.37 -15.31 5.70
N CYS A 124 8.53 -15.65 6.24
CA CYS A 124 9.46 -16.56 5.57
C CYS A 124 8.86 -17.91 5.19
N THR A 125 7.85 -18.40 5.91
CA THR A 125 7.21 -19.68 5.65
C THR A 125 6.00 -19.57 4.74
N GLN A 126 5.60 -18.36 4.33
CA GLN A 126 4.37 -18.12 3.58
C GLN A 126 4.60 -17.93 2.08
N PHE A 127 5.86 -17.77 1.69
CA PHE A 127 6.28 -17.51 0.33
C PHE A 127 6.96 -18.76 -0.25
N THR A 128 6.78 -19.03 -1.53
CA THR A 128 7.42 -20.18 -2.21
C THR A 128 8.94 -19.99 -2.30
N ASP A 129 9.71 -21.09 -2.25
CA ASP A 129 11.18 -21.09 -2.27
C ASP A 129 11.83 -20.66 -3.62
N GLU A 130 11.02 -20.29 -4.62
CA GLU A 130 11.54 -19.82 -5.91
C GLU A 130 12.35 -18.52 -5.75
N ASN A 131 13.64 -18.58 -6.09
CA ASN A 131 14.61 -17.47 -6.28
C ASN A 131 14.09 -16.11 -5.82
N VAL A 132 14.10 -15.91 -4.49
CA VAL A 132 13.62 -14.72 -3.77
C VAL A 132 14.22 -13.43 -4.36
N ASP A 133 15.42 -13.51 -4.93
CA ASP A 133 16.18 -12.38 -5.48
C ASP A 133 15.57 -11.74 -6.73
N LYS A 134 14.69 -12.45 -7.46
CA LYS A 134 14.07 -11.93 -8.71
C LYS A 134 12.59 -11.54 -8.57
N GLY A 135 12.02 -11.60 -7.36
CA GLY A 135 10.58 -11.29 -7.16
C GLY A 135 9.61 -12.33 -7.74
N GLY A 136 10.12 -13.55 -8.01
CA GLY A 136 9.34 -14.69 -8.51
C GLY A 136 8.47 -15.34 -7.43
N SER A 137 8.88 -15.24 -6.17
CA SER A 137 8.22 -15.91 -5.05
C SER A 137 6.77 -15.46 -4.85
N ARG A 138 5.88 -16.43 -4.66
CA ARG A 138 4.42 -16.27 -4.55
C ARG A 138 3.94 -16.50 -3.13
N LEU A 139 2.92 -15.75 -2.73
CA LEU A 139 2.24 -16.03 -1.47
C LEU A 139 1.43 -17.31 -1.62
N MET A 140 1.73 -18.32 -0.80
CA MET A 140 1.05 -19.60 -0.82
C MET A 140 -0.43 -19.48 -0.43
N PRO A 141 -1.32 -20.35 -0.95
CA PRO A 141 -2.70 -20.44 -0.49
C PRO A 141 -2.77 -20.62 1.02
N SER A 142 -3.37 -19.66 1.72
CA SER A 142 -3.46 -19.63 3.17
C SER A 142 -4.53 -18.62 3.61
N SER A 143 -5.02 -18.74 4.85
CA SER A 143 -5.95 -17.75 5.43
C SER A 143 -5.39 -16.32 5.40
N ASN A 144 -4.06 -16.15 5.46
CA ASN A 144 -3.43 -14.82 5.38
C ASN A 144 -3.48 -14.24 3.96
N ARG A 145 -3.40 -15.10 2.94
CA ARG A 145 -3.62 -14.71 1.54
C ARG A 145 -5.07 -14.31 1.29
N ASP A 146 -6.03 -15.03 1.86
CA ASP A 146 -7.45 -14.68 1.72
C ASP A 146 -7.76 -13.34 2.39
N LYS A 147 -7.23 -13.12 3.60
CA LYS A 147 -7.30 -11.81 4.27
C LYS A 147 -6.67 -10.69 3.44
N LEU A 148 -5.55 -10.95 2.77
CA LEU A 148 -4.94 -9.97 1.86
C LEU A 148 -5.88 -9.65 0.70
N ILE A 149 -6.54 -10.67 0.12
CA ILE A 149 -7.51 -10.50 -0.98
C ILE A 149 -8.71 -9.66 -0.51
N ASP A 150 -9.26 -9.96 0.67
CA ASP A 150 -10.40 -9.23 1.25
C ASP A 150 -10.05 -7.76 1.47
N CYS A 151 -8.86 -7.51 2.05
CA CYS A 151 -8.34 -6.16 2.24
C CYS A 151 -8.29 -5.35 0.93
N ARG A 152 -7.88 -5.98 -0.19
CA ARG A 152 -7.77 -5.31 -1.49
C ARG A 152 -9.13 -5.08 -2.14
N HIS A 153 -10.07 -6.01 -1.99
CA HIS A 153 -11.45 -5.82 -2.45
C HIS A 153 -12.12 -4.68 -1.70
N GLU A 154 -12.03 -4.69 -0.37
CA GLU A 154 -12.59 -3.64 0.48
C GLU A 154 -12.02 -2.27 0.10
N PHE A 155 -10.71 -2.18 -0.08
CA PHE A 155 -10.05 -0.96 -0.53
C PHE A 155 -10.65 -0.42 -1.84
N VAL A 156 -10.76 -1.26 -2.88
CA VAL A 156 -11.31 -0.82 -4.17
C VAL A 156 -12.76 -0.38 -4.00
N ASN A 157 -13.57 -1.14 -3.26
CA ASN A 157 -14.97 -0.82 -3.01
C ASN A 157 -15.15 0.55 -2.33
N TYR A 158 -14.40 0.82 -1.25
CA TYR A 158 -14.46 2.11 -0.56
C TYR A 158 -13.97 3.24 -1.47
N THR A 159 -12.89 3.03 -2.21
CA THR A 159 -12.31 4.06 -3.09
C THR A 159 -13.31 4.45 -4.18
N VAL A 160 -13.91 3.47 -4.87
CA VAL A 160 -14.93 3.73 -5.90
C VAL A 160 -16.12 4.50 -5.31
N ARG A 161 -16.52 4.18 -4.08
CA ARG A 161 -17.71 4.76 -3.44
C ARG A 161 -17.47 6.16 -2.85
N LEU A 162 -16.26 6.43 -2.35
CA LEU A 162 -15.86 7.71 -1.77
C LEU A 162 -15.37 8.71 -2.83
N ARG A 163 -14.83 8.25 -3.96
CA ARG A 163 -14.28 9.10 -5.02
C ARG A 163 -15.22 10.22 -5.51
N PRO A 164 -16.55 10.02 -5.66
CA PRO A 164 -17.45 11.10 -6.08
C PRO A 164 -17.65 12.20 -5.03
N TYR A 165 -17.28 11.93 -3.78
CA TYR A 165 -17.46 12.83 -2.63
C TYR A 165 -16.13 13.38 -2.11
N SER A 166 -15.01 13.19 -2.84
CA SER A 166 -13.68 13.62 -2.41
C SER A 166 -13.63 15.10 -2.06
N ASP A 167 -14.32 15.94 -2.84
CA ASP A 167 -14.31 17.40 -2.70
C ASP A 167 -14.96 17.84 -1.37
N PHE A 168 -15.95 17.09 -0.89
CA PHE A 168 -16.62 17.37 0.39
C PHE A 168 -15.70 17.15 1.60
N PHE A 169 -14.66 16.31 1.48
CA PHE A 169 -13.72 16.06 2.56
C PHE A 169 -12.52 17.02 2.57
N GLY A 170 -12.39 17.89 1.56
CA GLY A 170 -11.27 18.81 1.38
C GLY A 170 -11.53 20.25 1.82
N ASP A 171 -12.79 20.62 2.05
CA ASP A 171 -13.23 21.92 2.61
C ASP A 171 -13.27 21.88 4.14
#